data_AF-K1TE18-F1
#
_entry.id   AF-K1TE18-F1
#
_cell.length_a   1.000
_cell.length_b   1.000
_cell.length_c   1.000
_cell.angle_alpha   90.00
_cell.angle_beta   90.00
_cell.angle_gamma   90.00
#
_symmetry.space_group_name_H-M   'P 1'
#
loop_
_entity.id
_entity.type
_entity.pdbx_description
1 polymer ?
#
loop_
_entity_poly.entity_id
_entity_poly.type
_entity_poly.pdbx_seq_one_letter_code
_entity_poly.pdbx_strand_id
1 'polypeptide(L)'
;MEITNELKQRIAEAIAADRENYPSDNRHATALGISPSVYNSIKRGNYEKQVSDANWVGIARRLGVQLRAEMPWTAAKTPTYAFISKQLEMCQESGLSAILCDMPNIGKTFSAKVYVKNHKNAVYVDCSQVKTKLKLIRYIAKEFGVSSYGRYGDVYEDLVAYLRTIDTP
;
A
#
# COMPACT_ATOMS: atom_id res chain seq x y z
N MET A 1 3.83 -13.16 -20.10
CA MET A 1 4.53 -13.88 -19.03
C MET A 1 3.45 -14.59 -18.26
N GLU A 2 3.39 -15.91 -18.37
CA GLU A 2 2.47 -16.72 -17.57
C GLU A 2 2.97 -16.77 -16.13
N ILE A 3 2.06 -16.63 -15.17
CA ILE A 3 2.39 -16.65 -13.74
C ILE A 3 2.16 -18.05 -13.21
N THR A 4 3.21 -18.64 -12.64
CA THR A 4 3.18 -19.97 -12.02
C THR A 4 2.25 -19.98 -10.81
N ASN A 5 1.68 -21.14 -10.50
CA ASN A 5 0.81 -21.29 -9.32
C ASN A 5 1.56 -21.03 -8.00
N GLU A 6 2.85 -21.37 -7.94
CA GLU A 6 3.72 -21.02 -6.80
C GLU A 6 3.83 -19.51 -6.58
N LEU A 7 3.97 -18.73 -7.67
CA LEU A 7 4.02 -17.28 -7.57
C LEU A 7 2.66 -16.71 -7.14
N LYS A 8 1.54 -17.27 -7.64
CA LYS A 8 0.19 -16.89 -7.18
C LYS A 8 0.00 -17.15 -5.68
N GLN A 9 0.50 -18.29 -5.19
CA GLN A 9 0.46 -18.62 -3.76
C GLN A 9 1.28 -17.63 -2.92
N ARG A 10 2.51 -17.31 -3.33
CA ARG A 10 3.35 -16.29 -2.65
C ARG A 10 2.67 -14.91 -2.62
N ILE A 11 1.99 -14.54 -3.70
CA ILE A 11 1.22 -13.29 -3.74
C ILE A 11 0.02 -13.36 -2.78
N ALA A 12 -0.69 -14.49 -2.73
CA ALA A 12 -1.81 -14.68 -1.81
C ALA A 12 -1.37 -14.60 -0.34
N GLU A 13 -0.22 -15.17 0.02
CA GLU A 13 0.40 -15.03 1.35
C GLU A 13 0.72 -13.58 1.67
N ALA A 14 1.28 -12.82 0.72
CA ALA A 14 1.52 -11.40 0.89
C ALA A 14 0.23 -10.58 1.04
N ILE A 15 -0.85 -10.94 0.33
CA ILE A 15 -2.18 -10.33 0.51
C ILE A 15 -2.68 -10.60 1.93
N ALA A 16 -2.50 -11.81 2.45
CA ALA A 16 -2.93 -12.16 3.80
C ALA A 16 -2.15 -11.39 4.87
N ALA A 17 -0.85 -11.18 4.68
CA ALA A 17 -0.03 -10.38 5.58
C ALA A 17 -0.39 -8.89 5.54
N ASP A 18 -0.53 -8.29 4.35
CA ASP A 18 -0.86 -6.87 4.19
C ASP A 18 -2.28 -6.52 4.68
N ARG A 19 -3.17 -7.53 4.79
CA ARG A 19 -4.55 -7.35 5.24
C ARG A 19 -4.65 -6.70 6.62
N GLU A 20 -3.69 -6.91 7.52
CA GLU A 20 -3.69 -6.30 8.85
C GLU A 20 -3.68 -4.76 8.80
N ASN A 21 -3.14 -4.18 7.72
CA ASN A 21 -3.05 -2.74 7.52
C ASN A 21 -4.38 -2.06 7.16
N TYR A 22 -5.42 -2.85 6.88
CA TYR A 22 -6.73 -2.36 6.44
C TYR A 22 -7.83 -2.71 7.45
N PRO A 23 -8.95 -1.97 7.49
CA PRO A 23 -10.05 -2.28 8.43
C PRO A 23 -10.91 -3.46 7.95
N SER A 24 -11.07 -3.67 6.64
CA SER A 24 -11.92 -4.74 6.10
C SER A 24 -11.35 -5.35 4.81
N ASP A 25 -11.76 -6.59 4.51
CA ASP A 25 -11.35 -7.32 3.29
C ASP A 25 -11.79 -6.54 2.03
N ASN A 26 -12.96 -5.90 2.08
CA ASN A 26 -13.49 -5.10 0.97
C ASN A 26 -12.60 -3.89 0.67
N ARG A 27 -12.14 -3.17 1.69
CA ARG A 27 -11.26 -2.02 1.48
C ARG A 27 -9.89 -2.44 0.97
N HIS A 28 -9.36 -3.54 1.49
CA HIS A 28 -8.12 -4.08 0.97
C HIS A 28 -8.26 -4.49 -0.50
N ALA A 29 -9.36 -5.16 -0.87
CA ALA A 29 -9.66 -5.49 -2.26
C ALA A 29 -9.69 -4.24 -3.17
N THR A 30 -10.35 -3.16 -2.73
CA THR A 30 -10.36 -1.87 -3.44
C THR A 30 -8.95 -1.29 -3.60
N ALA A 31 -8.13 -1.32 -2.55
CA ALA A 31 -6.75 -0.83 -2.60
C ALA A 31 -5.88 -1.65 -3.57
N LEU A 32 -6.07 -2.97 -3.61
CA LEU A 32 -5.44 -3.88 -4.57
C LEU A 32 -6.00 -3.73 -5.99
N GLY A 33 -7.14 -3.06 -6.17
CA GLY A 33 -7.79 -2.87 -7.46
C GLY A 33 -8.54 -4.10 -7.97
N ILE A 34 -9.04 -4.95 -7.07
CA ILE A 34 -9.83 -6.15 -7.39
C ILE A 34 -11.20 -6.11 -6.71
N SER A 35 -12.14 -6.94 -7.18
CA SER A 35 -13.45 -7.04 -6.53
C SER A 35 -13.37 -7.84 -5.22
N PRO A 36 -14.28 -7.59 -4.27
CA PRO A 36 -14.40 -8.42 -3.06
C PRO A 36 -14.61 -9.91 -3.34
N SER A 37 -15.31 -10.26 -4.43
CA SER A 37 -15.52 -11.66 -4.82
C SER A 37 -14.21 -12.34 -5.21
N VAL A 38 -13.41 -11.69 -6.05
CA VAL A 38 -12.08 -12.16 -6.46
C VAL A 38 -11.16 -12.29 -5.25
N TYR A 39 -11.16 -11.29 -4.36
CA TYR A 39 -10.40 -11.33 -3.12
C TYR A 39 -10.72 -12.56 -2.27
N ASN A 40 -12.03 -12.84 -2.07
CA ASN A 40 -12.49 -13.99 -1.31
C ASN A 40 -12.13 -15.33 -1.97
N SER A 41 -12.19 -15.42 -3.30
CA SER A 41 -11.73 -16.61 -4.03
C SER A 41 -10.25 -16.87 -3.82
N ILE A 42 -9.40 -15.83 -3.94
CA ILE A 42 -7.95 -15.93 -3.72
C ILE A 42 -7.67 -16.34 -2.27
N LYS A 43 -8.36 -15.76 -1.30
CA LYS A 43 -8.24 -16.11 0.13
C LYS A 43 -8.59 -17.58 0.41
N ARG A 44 -9.48 -18.18 -0.38
CA ARG A 44 -9.87 -19.60 -0.30
C ARG A 44 -8.95 -20.53 -1.09
N GLY A 45 -7.87 -20.03 -1.69
CA GLY A 45 -6.93 -20.81 -2.48
C GLY A 45 -7.37 -21.08 -3.93
N ASN A 46 -8.45 -20.44 -4.40
CA ASN A 46 -8.85 -20.52 -5.80
C ASN A 46 -8.20 -19.39 -6.60
N TYR A 47 -7.21 -19.74 -7.43
CA TYR A 47 -6.46 -18.76 -8.23
C TYR A 47 -6.80 -18.80 -9.72
N GLU A 48 -7.58 -19.79 -10.15
CA GLU A 48 -7.83 -20.02 -11.56
C GLU A 48 -8.84 -18.99 -12.09
N LYS A 49 -8.46 -18.29 -13.17
CA LYS A 49 -9.28 -17.28 -13.87
C LYS A 49 -9.85 -16.16 -12.97
N GLN A 50 -9.31 -15.94 -11.78
CA GLN A 50 -9.79 -14.90 -10.87
C GLN A 50 -9.37 -13.50 -11.34
N VAL A 51 -8.13 -13.35 -11.80
CA VAL A 51 -7.61 -12.12 -12.42
C VAL A 51 -6.65 -12.46 -13.55
N SER A 52 -6.42 -11.50 -14.45
CA SER A 52 -5.41 -11.62 -15.50
C SER A 52 -3.99 -11.67 -14.90
N ASP A 53 -3.04 -12.24 -15.66
CA ASP A 53 -1.63 -12.24 -15.25
C ASP A 53 -1.09 -10.82 -15.02
N ALA A 54 -1.53 -9.84 -15.83
CA ALA A 54 -1.17 -8.45 -15.63
C ALA A 54 -1.61 -7.90 -14.26
N ASN A 55 -2.80 -8.28 -13.80
CA ASN A 55 -3.29 -7.89 -12.47
C ASN A 55 -2.50 -8.56 -11.35
N TRP A 56 -2.18 -9.86 -11.49
CA TRP A 56 -1.29 -10.54 -10.55
C TRP A 56 0.09 -9.88 -10.46
N VAL A 57 0.69 -9.50 -11.58
CA VAL A 57 1.95 -8.71 -11.59
C VAL A 57 1.77 -7.36 -10.89
N GLY A 58 0.62 -6.70 -11.10
CA GLY A 58 0.29 -5.43 -10.45
C GLY A 58 0.23 -5.57 -8.92
N ILE A 59 -0.45 -6.60 -8.43
CA ILE A 59 -0.56 -6.91 -6.99
C ILE A 59 0.82 -7.26 -6.42
N ALA A 60 1.58 -8.14 -7.09
CA ALA A 60 2.93 -8.50 -6.69
C ALA A 60 3.82 -7.26 -6.54
N ARG A 61 3.78 -6.34 -7.52
CA ARG A 61 4.54 -5.09 -7.47
C ARG A 61 4.13 -4.20 -6.29
N ARG A 62 2.83 -4.06 -6.03
CA ARG A 62 2.29 -3.26 -4.92
C ARG A 62 2.78 -3.80 -3.56
N LEU A 63 2.66 -5.12 -3.37
CA LEU A 63 3.05 -5.79 -2.13
C LEU A 63 4.58 -5.95 -2.01
N GLY A 64 5.32 -5.80 -3.11
CA GLY A 64 6.77 -5.99 -3.16
C GLY A 64 7.18 -7.46 -3.20
N VAL A 65 6.32 -8.32 -3.74
CA VAL A 65 6.64 -9.73 -4.00
C VAL A 65 7.54 -9.81 -5.23
N GLN A 66 8.72 -10.40 -5.06
CA GLN A 66 9.66 -10.63 -6.15
C GLN A 66 9.10 -11.67 -7.13
N LEU A 67 9.02 -11.29 -8.41
CA LEU A 67 8.53 -12.16 -9.48
C LEU A 67 9.52 -13.27 -9.85
N ARG A 68 10.80 -13.07 -9.54
CA ARG A 68 11.86 -14.06 -9.73
C ARG A 68 12.22 -14.71 -8.39
N ALA A 69 12.67 -15.96 -8.44
CA ALA A 69 13.24 -16.66 -7.29
C ALA A 69 14.66 -16.11 -7.06
N GLU A 70 14.73 -14.92 -6.47
CA GLU A 70 15.97 -14.31 -5.99
C GLU A 70 15.95 -14.28 -4.46
N MET A 71 17.11 -14.04 -3.85
CA MET A 71 17.17 -13.88 -2.40
C MET A 71 16.23 -12.74 -1.96
N PRO A 72 15.39 -12.98 -0.95
CA PRO A 72 14.49 -11.95 -0.45
C PRO A 72 15.32 -10.78 0.12
N TRP A 73 15.08 -9.59 -0.41
CA TRP A 73 15.74 -8.38 0.07
C TRP A 73 15.17 -8.00 1.44
N THR A 74 15.98 -8.11 2.49
CA THR A 74 15.58 -7.75 3.85
C THR A 74 16.03 -6.33 4.20
N ALA A 75 15.20 -5.59 4.92
CA ALA A 75 15.55 -4.26 5.39
C ALA A 75 16.57 -4.35 6.54
N ALA A 76 17.73 -3.71 6.37
CA ALA A 76 18.70 -3.56 7.45
C ALA A 76 18.27 -2.44 8.41
N LYS A 77 18.26 -2.71 9.71
CA LYS A 77 17.94 -1.72 10.76
C LYS A 77 19.14 -0.80 11.03
N THR A 78 19.39 0.13 10.12
CA THR A 78 20.44 1.16 10.28
C THR A 78 20.02 2.23 11.30
N PRO A 79 20.96 3.03 11.84
CA PRO A 79 20.61 4.18 12.66
C PRO A 79 19.66 5.17 11.96
N THR A 80 19.86 5.42 10.67
CA THR A 80 18.97 6.26 9.85
C THR A 80 17.56 5.68 9.78
N TYR A 81 17.44 4.37 9.58
CA TYR A 81 16.14 3.70 9.59
C TYR A 81 15.42 3.89 10.93
N ALA A 82 16.11 3.61 12.04
CA ALA A 82 15.54 3.74 13.39
C ALA A 82 15.10 5.19 13.69
N PHE A 83 15.95 6.17 13.34
CA PHE A 83 15.64 7.58 13.51
C PHE A 83 14.38 7.99 12.73
N ILE A 84 14.34 7.70 11.42
CA ILE A 84 13.22 8.09 10.56
C ILE A 84 11.93 7.38 10.98
N SER A 85 11.99 6.08 11.26
CA SER A 85 10.82 5.33 11.75
C SER A 85 10.27 5.94 13.04
N LYS A 86 11.12 6.38 13.97
CA LYS A 86 10.64 7.00 15.21
C LYS A 86 10.00 8.38 14.98
N GLN A 87 10.53 9.16 14.03
CA GLN A 87 9.91 10.43 13.65
C GLN A 87 8.55 10.21 12.99
N LEU A 88 8.41 9.20 12.12
CA LEU A 88 7.14 8.86 11.48
C LEU A 88 6.11 8.37 12.50
N GLU A 89 6.52 7.53 13.45
CA GLU A 89 5.66 7.05 14.55
C GLU A 89 5.15 8.21 15.40
N MET A 90 6.03 9.14 15.79
CA MET A 90 5.63 10.33 16.54
C MET A 90 4.64 11.20 15.74
N CYS A 91 4.88 11.42 14.44
CA CYS A 91 3.96 12.17 13.58
C CYS A 91 2.59 11.51 13.51
N GLN A 92 2.54 10.19 13.37
CA GLN A 92 1.31 9.43 13.31
C GLN A 92 0.53 9.49 14.63
N GLU A 93 1.18 9.22 15.77
CA GLU A 93 0.52 9.20 17.08
C GLU A 93 0.05 10.59 17.54
N SER A 94 0.79 11.64 17.18
CA SER A 94 0.59 13.00 17.71
C SER A 94 -0.08 13.95 16.72
N GLY A 95 -0.41 13.49 15.50
CA GLY A 95 -0.99 14.34 14.45
C GLY A 95 -0.05 15.48 14.01
N LEU A 96 1.27 15.24 14.06
CA LEU A 96 2.28 16.24 13.72
C LEU A 96 2.67 16.15 12.24
N SER A 97 3.09 17.28 11.69
CA SER A 97 3.72 17.34 10.37
C SER A 97 5.20 17.67 10.52
N ALA A 98 6.07 16.90 9.87
CA ALA A 98 7.50 17.10 9.90
C ALA A 98 8.09 17.13 8.48
N ILE A 99 9.16 17.89 8.30
CA ILE A 99 9.95 17.92 7.07
C ILE A 99 11.32 17.29 7.37
N LEU A 100 11.67 16.25 6.61
CA LEU A 100 12.97 15.60 6.69
C LEU A 100 13.80 15.92 5.44
N CYS A 101 14.86 16.71 5.60
CA CYS A 101 15.80 17.07 4.54
C CYS A 101 17.20 16.59 4.88
N ASP A 102 17.83 15.85 3.97
CA ASP A 102 19.19 15.31 4.16
C ASP A 102 19.76 14.84 2.82
N MET A 103 21.00 14.33 2.81
CA MET A 103 21.70 13.77 1.67
C MET A 103 20.89 12.67 0.95
N PRO A 104 20.92 12.62 -0.39
CA PRO A 104 20.31 11.52 -1.13
C PRO A 104 20.96 10.17 -0.76
N ASN A 105 20.23 9.07 -0.97
CA ASN A 105 20.70 7.70 -0.75
C ASN A 105 21.05 7.29 0.70
N ILE A 106 20.81 8.12 1.71
CA ILE A 106 21.00 7.70 3.13
C ILE A 106 19.92 6.73 3.65
N GLY A 107 18.91 6.41 2.83
CA GLY A 107 17.82 5.49 3.20
C GLY A 107 16.50 6.15 3.60
N LYS A 108 16.30 7.46 3.37
CA LYS A 108 15.02 8.15 3.70
C LYS A 108 13.81 7.52 3.03
N THR A 109 13.82 7.46 1.70
CA THR A 109 12.72 6.91 0.91
C THR A 109 12.48 5.43 1.21
N PHE A 110 13.56 4.68 1.42
CA PHE A 110 13.45 3.27 1.76
C PHE A 110 12.77 3.07 3.12
N SER A 111 13.19 3.83 4.14
CA SER A 111 12.61 3.76 5.49
C SER A 111 11.13 4.14 5.49
N ALA A 112 10.73 5.18 4.76
CA ALA A 112 9.33 5.55 4.60
C ALA A 112 8.49 4.44 3.95
N LYS A 113 9.01 3.80 2.90
CA LYS A 113 8.33 2.67 2.22
C LYS A 113 8.18 1.44 3.13
N VAL A 114 9.18 1.15 3.96
CA VAL A 114 9.11 0.05 4.93
C VAL A 114 8.14 0.39 6.06
N TYR A 115 8.13 1.63 6.53
CA TYR A 115 7.22 2.10 7.57
C TYR A 115 5.76 1.88 7.19
N VAL A 116 5.33 2.39 6.02
CA VAL A 116 3.92 2.28 5.58
C VAL A 116 3.45 0.85 5.35
N LYS A 117 4.35 -0.11 5.10
CA LYS A 117 4.00 -1.53 4.97
C LYS A 117 3.68 -2.20 6.30
N ASN A 118 4.15 -1.63 7.41
CA ASN A 118 4.07 -2.23 8.74
C ASN A 118 3.17 -1.44 9.70
N HIS A 119 2.57 -0.33 9.24
CA HIS A 119 1.75 0.54 10.07
C HIS A 119 0.41 0.80 9.38
N LYS A 120 -0.66 0.67 10.16
CA LYS A 120 -2.03 1.01 9.73
C LYS A 120 -2.12 2.50 9.43
N ASN A 121 -3.08 2.88 8.61
CA ASN A 121 -3.41 4.28 8.30
C ASN A 121 -2.25 5.12 7.72
N ALA A 122 -1.16 4.48 7.27
CA ALA A 122 -0.01 5.17 6.73
C ALA A 122 0.08 4.94 5.21
N VAL A 123 0.23 6.02 4.44
CA VAL A 123 0.32 5.96 2.98
C VAL A 123 1.58 6.67 2.48
N TYR A 124 2.29 6.04 1.54
CA TYR A 124 3.46 6.65 0.90
C TYR A 124 3.06 7.28 -0.43
N VAL A 125 3.25 8.58 -0.56
CA VAL A 125 2.92 9.33 -1.77
C VAL A 125 4.19 9.82 -2.46
N ASP A 126 4.45 9.34 -3.67
CA ASP A 126 5.53 9.86 -4.51
C ASP A 126 5.07 11.07 -5.33
N CYS A 127 5.36 12.27 -4.82
CA CYS A 127 5.03 13.55 -5.45
C CYS A 127 5.62 13.71 -6.87
N SER A 128 6.67 12.96 -7.25
CA SER A 128 7.20 13.00 -8.61
C SER A 128 6.26 12.33 -9.63
N GLN A 129 5.44 11.37 -9.19
CA GLN A 129 4.51 10.60 -10.01
C GLN A 129 3.07 11.18 -9.98
N VAL A 130 2.70 11.84 -8.88
CA VAL A 130 1.35 12.39 -8.64
C VAL A 130 1.32 13.92 -8.66
N LYS A 131 1.78 14.51 -9.76
CA LYS A 131 2.02 15.97 -9.89
C LYS A 131 0.78 16.87 -9.89
N THR A 132 -0.43 16.33 -10.05
CA THR A 132 -1.66 17.13 -10.13
C THR A 132 -2.54 16.88 -8.91
N LYS A 133 -3.28 17.90 -8.47
CA LYS A 133 -4.25 17.80 -7.36
C LYS A 133 -5.20 16.61 -7.52
N LEU A 134 -5.70 16.40 -8.74
CA LEU A 134 -6.59 15.28 -9.05
C LEU A 134 -5.89 13.92 -8.90
N LYS A 135 -4.65 13.78 -9.38
CA LYS A 135 -3.88 12.53 -9.23
C LYS A 135 -3.55 12.25 -7.77
N LEU A 136 -3.16 13.27 -7.01
CA LEU A 136 -2.84 13.17 -5.59
C LEU A 136 -4.03 12.62 -4.80
N ILE A 137 -5.20 13.26 -4.90
CA ILE A 137 -6.40 12.86 -4.14
C ILE A 137 -6.84 11.45 -4.50
N ARG A 138 -6.88 11.12 -5.80
CA ARG A 138 -7.24 9.76 -6.24
C ARG A 138 -6.24 8.71 -5.77
N TYR A 139 -4.96 9.05 -5.74
CA TYR A 139 -3.92 8.15 -5.25
C TYR A 139 -4.12 7.86 -3.76
N ILE A 140 -4.30 8.90 -2.93
CA ILE A 140 -4.56 8.76 -1.50
C ILE A 140 -5.84 7.93 -1.26
N ALA A 141 -6.94 8.26 -1.95
CA ALA A 141 -8.19 7.50 -1.85
C ALA A 141 -7.99 6.01 -2.16
N LYS A 142 -7.27 5.70 -3.25
CA LYS A 142 -6.93 4.33 -3.62
C LYS A 142 -6.13 3.61 -2.53
N GLU A 143 -5.10 4.25 -1.98
CA GLU A 143 -4.27 3.65 -0.94
C GLU A 143 -5.06 3.33 0.33
N PHE A 144 -6.05 4.15 0.68
CA PHE A 144 -6.95 3.91 1.79
C PHE A 144 -8.11 2.93 1.49
N GLY A 145 -8.18 2.40 0.27
CA GLY A 145 -9.27 1.52 -0.17
C GLY A 145 -10.62 2.22 -0.30
N VAL A 146 -10.62 3.53 -0.54
CA VAL A 146 -11.79 4.36 -0.90
C VAL A 146 -11.91 4.40 -2.42
N SER A 147 -13.13 4.62 -2.93
CA SER A 147 -13.35 4.78 -4.38
C SER A 147 -12.46 5.90 -4.93
N SER A 148 -11.63 5.56 -5.91
CA SER A 148 -10.75 6.53 -6.60
C SER A 148 -11.27 6.95 -7.98
N TYR A 149 -12.47 6.48 -8.35
CA TYR A 149 -13.10 6.72 -9.65
C TYR A 149 -14.30 7.65 -9.51
N GLY A 150 -14.70 8.30 -10.61
CA GLY A 150 -15.81 9.27 -10.61
C GLY A 150 -15.34 10.72 -10.63
N ARG A 151 -16.24 11.64 -10.26
CA ARG A 151 -15.94 13.07 -10.25
C ARG A 151 -14.98 13.39 -9.10
N TYR A 152 -14.20 14.44 -9.27
CA TYR A 152 -13.23 14.86 -8.26
C TYR A 152 -13.89 15.20 -6.92
N GLY A 153 -15.05 15.87 -6.95
CA GLY A 153 -15.82 16.23 -5.75
C GLY A 153 -16.19 15.00 -4.93
N ASP A 154 -16.87 14.04 -5.57
CA ASP A 154 -17.29 12.78 -4.94
C ASP A 154 -16.12 12.04 -4.27
N VAL A 155 -15.00 11.86 -4.99
CA VAL A 155 -13.81 11.17 -4.45
C VAL A 155 -13.21 11.94 -3.26
N TYR A 156 -13.20 13.27 -3.33
CA TYR A 156 -12.67 14.11 -2.25
C TYR A 156 -13.56 14.03 -1.00
N GLU A 157 -14.88 14.13 -1.17
CA GLU A 157 -15.85 14.03 -0.08
C GLU A 157 -15.79 12.67 0.61
N ASP A 158 -15.79 11.58 -0.17
CA ASP A 158 -15.68 10.21 0.35
C ASP A 158 -14.38 10.00 1.13
N LEU A 159 -13.25 10.50 0.60
CA LEU A 159 -11.96 10.41 1.27
C LEU A 159 -11.97 11.19 2.59
N VAL A 160 -12.44 12.43 2.60
CA VAL A 160 -12.50 13.26 3.81
C VAL A 160 -13.44 12.64 4.84
N ALA A 161 -14.60 12.16 4.41
CA ALA A 161 -15.55 11.47 5.28
C ALA A 161 -14.90 10.24 5.93
N TYR A 162 -14.13 9.47 5.17
CA TYR A 162 -13.41 8.33 5.72
C TYR A 162 -12.31 8.72 6.71
N LEU A 163 -11.43 9.67 6.37
CA LEU A 163 -10.33 10.09 7.23
C LEU A 163 -10.83 10.56 8.61
N ARG A 164 -12.01 11.17 8.67
CA ARG A 164 -12.65 11.58 9.93
C ARG A 164 -13.11 10.43 10.83
N THR A 165 -13.23 9.21 10.29
CA THR A 165 -13.60 8.02 11.07
C THR A 165 -12.41 7.27 11.65
N ILE A 166 -11.20 7.67 11.29
CA ILE A 166 -9.96 6.99 11.68
C ILE A 166 -9.35 7.72 12.87
N ASP A 167 -8.97 6.97 13.91
CA ASP A 167 -8.13 7.49 14.98
C ASP A 167 -6.70 7.65 14.47
N THR A 168 -6.10 8.83 14.68
CA THR A 168 -4.75 9.19 14.19
C THR A 168 -4.58 8.98 12.67
N PRO A 169 -5.32 9.75 11.84
CA PRO A 169 -5.31 9.64 10.38
C PRO A 169 -4.02 10.15 9.71
#